data_AF-W8VNU0-F1
#
_entry.id   AF-W8VNU0-F1
#
_cell.length_a   1.000
_cell.length_b   1.000
_cell.length_c   1.000
_cell.angle_alpha   90.00
_cell.angle_beta   90.00
_cell.angle_gamma   90.00
#
_symmetry.space_group_name_H-M   'P 1'
#
loop_
_entity.id
_entity.type
_entity.pdbx_description
1 polymer ?
#
loop_
_entity_poly.entity_id
_entity_poly.type
_entity_poly.pdbx_seq_one_letter_code
_entity_poly.pdbx_strand_id
1 'polypeptide(L)'
;MTEPKIRDYFLGLIPAKELVKVDKAKSAKIIAYWKEVEMIQEGEFIIKPKNLLTVCDDVLNGSLKLQHLMTISLVAIGSDYFDWDMEDKEGQKVCEVLDEWCNPTINYPLTLPNVVQWKNYLITGEREMNL
;
A
#
# COMPACT_ATOMS: atom_id res chain seq x y z
N MET A 1 9.80 -4.29 1.37
CA MET A 1 9.37 -2.88 1.53
C MET A 1 9.21 -2.63 3.01
N THR A 2 9.54 -1.44 3.51
CA THR A 2 9.41 -1.08 4.94
C THR A 2 8.51 0.15 5.04
N GLU A 3 7.91 0.40 6.21
CA GLU A 3 6.99 1.54 6.40
C GLU A 3 7.64 2.88 5.97
N PRO A 4 8.90 3.21 6.35
CA PRO A 4 9.51 4.46 5.90
C PRO A 4 9.65 4.57 4.38
N LYS A 5 9.93 3.46 3.67
CA LYS A 5 10.04 3.49 2.20
C LYS A 5 8.67 3.64 1.53
N ILE A 6 7.63 3.03 2.09
CA ILE A 6 6.26 3.17 1.58
C ILE A 6 5.79 4.61 1.79
N ARG A 7 6.02 5.19 2.97
CA ARG A 7 5.75 6.61 3.25
C ARG A 7 6.48 7.53 2.28
N ASP A 8 7.79 7.37 2.14
CA ASP A 8 8.61 8.22 1.27
C ASP A 8 8.15 8.11 -0.20
N TYR A 9 7.71 6.93 -0.62
CA TYR A 9 7.08 6.72 -1.91
C TYR A 9 5.73 7.44 -2.03
N PHE A 10 4.86 7.32 -1.03
CA PHE A 10 3.56 8.03 -0.98
C PHE A 10 3.69 9.55 -0.92
N LEU A 11 4.80 10.07 -0.39
CA LEU A 11 5.16 11.48 -0.40
C LEU A 11 5.84 11.93 -1.71
N GLY A 12 6.12 11.00 -2.63
CA GLY A 12 6.84 11.28 -3.87
C GLY A 12 8.34 11.57 -3.70
N LEU A 13 8.90 11.28 -2.51
CA LEU A 13 10.32 11.49 -2.20
C LEU A 13 11.20 10.43 -2.86
N ILE A 14 10.66 9.23 -3.08
CA ILE A 14 11.35 8.16 -3.82
C ILE A 14 10.44 7.58 -4.92
N PRO A 15 11.01 7.19 -6.08
CA PRO A 15 10.24 6.53 -7.13
C PRO A 15 10.01 5.04 -6.84
N ALA A 16 9.05 4.40 -7.52
CA ALA A 16 8.74 2.97 -7.38
C ALA A 16 9.97 2.04 -7.48
N LYS A 17 10.94 2.36 -8.36
CA LYS A 17 12.18 1.58 -8.48
C LYS A 17 12.98 1.50 -7.17
N GLU A 18 12.97 2.56 -6.35
CA GLU A 18 13.67 2.58 -5.07
C GLU A 18 12.83 1.92 -3.97
N LEU A 19 11.49 2.00 -4.04
CA LEU A 19 10.58 1.30 -3.14
C LEU A 19 10.86 -0.21 -3.12
N VAL A 20 11.01 -0.82 -4.30
CA VAL A 20 11.16 -2.29 -4.47
C VAL A 20 12.60 -2.79 -4.31
N LYS A 21 13.58 -1.88 -4.23
CA LYS A 21 14.99 -2.23 -4.12
C LYS A 21 15.26 -2.93 -2.77
N VAL A 22 15.82 -4.14 -2.84
CA VAL A 22 16.22 -4.92 -1.67
C VAL A 22 17.61 -4.47 -1.21
N ASP A 23 17.69 -3.93 0.00
CA ASP A 23 18.98 -3.63 0.63
C ASP A 23 19.64 -4.93 1.09
N LYS A 24 20.60 -5.42 0.30
CA LYS A 24 21.34 -6.68 0.54
C LYS A 24 22.12 -6.72 1.87
N ALA A 25 22.20 -5.62 2.62
CA ALA A 25 22.96 -5.49 3.87
C ALA A 25 22.14 -5.72 5.16
N LYS A 26 20.82 -5.90 5.09
CA LYS A 26 19.94 -5.88 6.29
C LYS A 26 19.29 -7.22 6.68
N SER A 27 19.62 -8.33 6.05
CA SER A 27 19.00 -9.64 6.33
C SER A 27 19.36 -10.25 7.71
N ALA A 28 20.42 -9.78 8.38
CA ALA A 28 20.82 -10.28 9.71
C ALA A 28 20.36 -9.41 10.90
N LYS A 29 19.82 -8.21 10.66
CA LYS A 29 19.47 -7.23 11.72
C LYS A 29 18.00 -7.21 12.13
N ILE A 30 17.15 -8.02 11.48
CA ILE A 30 15.69 -7.94 11.69
C ILE A 30 15.32 -8.29 13.14
N ILE A 31 16.00 -9.22 13.82
CA ILE A 31 15.69 -9.59 15.22
C ILE A 31 16.18 -8.54 16.24
N ALA A 32 17.22 -7.76 15.91
CA ALA A 32 17.78 -6.74 16.81
C ALA A 32 17.09 -5.38 16.69
N TYR A 33 16.50 -5.06 15.54
CA TYR A 33 15.93 -3.75 15.26
C TYR A 33 14.62 -3.49 16.04
N TRP A 34 13.81 -4.52 16.30
CA TRP A 34 12.58 -4.39 17.11
C TRP A 34 12.82 -3.90 18.55
N LYS A 35 14.08 -3.89 19.01
CA LYS A 35 14.45 -3.48 20.38
C LYS A 35 14.91 -2.02 20.51
N GLU A 36 15.20 -1.33 19.40
CA GLU A 36 15.79 0.01 19.39
C GLU A 36 15.01 1.05 18.58
N VAL A 37 13.92 0.68 17.90
CA VAL A 37 13.02 1.68 17.33
C VAL A 37 12.21 2.25 18.49
N GLU A 38 12.48 3.51 18.82
CA GLU A 38 11.60 4.36 19.64
C GLU A 38 10.15 4.03 19.28
N MET A 39 9.31 3.76 20.29
CA MET A 39 7.88 3.54 20.04
C MET A 39 7.32 4.76 19.31
N ILE A 40 7.10 4.60 18.00
CA ILE A 40 6.51 5.59 17.12
C ILE A 40 5.03 5.64 17.49
N GLN A 41 4.48 6.85 17.64
CA GLN A 41 3.07 7.01 17.99
C GLN A 41 2.18 6.42 16.90
N GLU A 42 1.06 5.81 17.29
CA GLU A 42 0.00 5.38 16.37
C GLU A 42 -0.39 6.53 15.41
N GLY A 43 -0.53 6.24 14.10
CA GLY A 43 -1.15 7.13 13.12
C GLY A 43 -0.29 8.26 12.55
N GLU A 44 1.03 8.09 12.45
CA GLU A 44 1.92 9.15 11.90
C GLU A 44 1.67 9.49 10.42
N PHE A 45 1.16 8.56 9.60
CA PHE A 45 0.89 8.83 8.19
C PHE A 45 -0.52 8.42 7.78
N ILE A 46 -1.37 9.41 7.51
CA ILE A 46 -2.71 9.20 6.98
C ILE A 46 -2.66 8.86 5.50
N ILE A 47 -2.94 7.61 5.15
CA ILE A 47 -3.12 7.16 3.77
C ILE A 47 -4.43 7.75 3.25
N LYS A 48 -4.37 8.41 2.09
CA LYS A 48 -5.52 8.93 1.37
C LYS A 48 -5.63 8.25 -0.01
N PRO A 49 -6.79 8.30 -0.69
CA PRO A 49 -6.97 7.64 -1.99
C PRO A 49 -5.91 7.99 -3.03
N LYS A 50 -5.41 9.24 -3.05
CA LYS A 50 -4.31 9.67 -3.92
C LYS A 50 -3.03 8.83 -3.78
N ASN A 51 -2.75 8.31 -2.59
CA ASN A 51 -1.57 7.48 -2.34
C ASN A 51 -1.73 6.11 -3.01
N LEU A 52 -2.91 5.50 -2.89
CA LEU A 52 -3.23 4.24 -3.54
C LEU A 52 -3.37 4.38 -5.06
N LEU A 53 -3.88 5.52 -5.55
CA LEU A 53 -3.91 5.85 -6.98
C LEU A 53 -2.51 5.83 -7.59
N THR A 54 -1.52 6.36 -6.88
CA THR A 54 -0.11 6.33 -7.32
C THR A 54 0.38 4.89 -7.47
N VAL A 55 0.00 3.99 -6.56
CA VAL A 55 0.32 2.55 -6.68
C VAL A 55 -0.37 1.92 -7.89
N CYS A 56 -1.66 2.19 -8.11
CA CYS A 56 -2.38 1.71 -9.28
C CYS A 56 -1.69 2.15 -10.58
N ASP A 57 -1.34 3.43 -10.67
CA ASP A 57 -0.66 4.00 -11.84
C ASP A 57 0.69 3.34 -12.09
N ASP A 58 1.48 3.13 -11.03
CA ASP A 58 2.78 2.46 -11.15
C ASP A 58 2.67 0.97 -11.46
N VAL A 59 1.57 0.30 -11.10
CA VAL A 59 1.30 -1.07 -11.56
C VAL A 59 0.88 -1.08 -13.04
N LEU A 60 -0.03 -0.18 -13.43
CA LEU A 60 -0.53 -0.10 -14.81
C LEU A 60 0.56 0.32 -15.80
N ASN A 61 1.54 1.13 -15.37
CA ASN A 61 2.68 1.54 -16.19
C ASN A 61 3.86 0.54 -16.14
N GLY A 62 3.78 -0.50 -15.31
CA GLY A 62 4.79 -1.55 -15.17
C GLY A 62 5.99 -1.21 -14.25
N SER A 63 5.99 -0.07 -13.56
CA SER A 63 7.00 0.30 -12.56
C SER A 63 6.90 -0.54 -11.28
N LEU A 64 5.70 -1.02 -10.96
CA LEU A 64 5.41 -2.00 -9.93
C LEU A 64 4.77 -3.26 -10.54
N LYS A 65 5.05 -4.41 -9.93
CA LYS A 65 4.39 -5.68 -10.26
C LYS A 65 3.11 -5.81 -9.45
N LEU A 66 2.15 -6.58 -9.95
CA LEU A 66 0.87 -6.87 -9.26
C LEU A 66 1.06 -7.33 -7.81
N GLN A 67 2.01 -8.23 -7.55
CA GLN A 67 2.35 -8.72 -6.20
C GLN A 67 2.79 -7.63 -5.20
N HIS A 68 3.21 -6.45 -5.68
CA HIS A 68 3.55 -5.34 -4.81
C HIS A 68 2.32 -4.70 -4.18
N LEU A 69 1.12 -4.81 -4.79
CA LEU A 69 -0.14 -4.37 -4.19
C LEU A 69 -0.38 -5.08 -2.85
N MET A 70 -0.30 -6.42 -2.85
CA MET A 70 -0.43 -7.24 -1.64
C MET A 70 0.65 -6.94 -0.60
N THR A 71 1.89 -6.71 -1.04
CA THR A 71 2.98 -6.37 -0.10
C THR A 71 2.73 -5.03 0.57
N ILE A 72 2.30 -4.02 -0.19
CA ILE A 72 1.99 -2.69 0.33
C ILE A 72 0.79 -2.76 1.28
N SER A 73 -0.27 -3.49 0.94
CA SER A 73 -1.45 -3.60 1.80
C SER A 73 -1.18 -4.37 3.09
N LEU A 74 -0.42 -5.47 3.03
CA LEU A 74 -0.01 -6.19 4.25
C LEU A 74 0.79 -5.31 5.20
N VAL A 75 1.73 -4.50 4.68
CA VAL A 75 2.50 -3.58 5.52
C VAL A 75 1.61 -2.45 6.03
N ALA A 76 0.73 -1.88 5.21
CA ALA A 76 -0.15 -0.78 5.63
C ALA A 76 -1.14 -1.22 6.71
N ILE A 77 -1.82 -2.36 6.54
CA ILE A 77 -2.81 -2.88 7.49
C ILE A 77 -2.16 -3.37 8.77
N GLY A 78 -1.00 -4.01 8.68
CA GLY A 78 -0.31 -4.59 9.83
C GLY A 78 0.54 -3.59 10.62
N SER A 79 0.45 -2.29 10.34
CA SER A 79 1.32 -1.26 10.88
C SER A 79 0.54 -0.24 11.69
N ASP A 80 0.98 0.02 12.91
CA ASP A 80 0.47 1.11 13.74
C ASP A 80 0.90 2.51 13.20
N TYR A 81 1.81 2.55 12.22
CA TYR A 81 2.33 3.78 11.61
C TYR A 81 1.36 4.41 10.61
N PHE A 82 0.58 3.58 9.92
CA PHE A 82 -0.31 3.99 8.86
C PHE A 82 -1.74 3.98 9.37
N ASP A 83 -2.49 5.02 9.03
CA ASP A 83 -3.90 5.14 9.41
C ASP A 83 -4.71 5.75 8.27
N TRP A 84 -6.03 5.62 8.33
CA TRP A 84 -6.99 6.24 7.43
C TRP A 84 -8.31 6.48 8.15
N ASP A 85 -8.92 7.63 7.89
CA ASP A 85 -10.12 8.07 8.59
C ASP A 85 -11.37 7.29 8.13
N MET A 86 -11.81 6.34 8.93
CA MET A 86 -12.98 5.50 8.66
C MET A 86 -14.32 6.24 8.81
N GLU A 87 -14.34 7.41 9.44
CA GLU A 87 -15.53 8.26 9.51
C GLU A 87 -15.75 9.03 8.20
N ASP A 88 -14.68 9.21 7.41
CA ASP A 88 -14.71 9.86 6.10
C ASP A 88 -14.86 8.83 4.94
N LYS A 89 -15.54 9.21 3.85
CA LYS A 89 -15.76 8.34 2.68
C LYS A 89 -14.45 7.98 1.96
N GLU A 90 -13.45 8.83 2.04
CA GLU A 90 -12.16 8.63 1.37
C GLU A 90 -11.31 7.58 2.11
N GLY A 91 -11.32 7.56 3.44
CA GLY A 91 -10.67 6.54 4.25
C GLY A 91 -11.40 5.20 4.18
N GLN A 92 -12.73 5.20 4.04
CA GLN A 92 -13.48 3.97 3.70
C GLN A 92 -12.99 3.35 2.38
N LYS A 93 -12.80 4.17 1.34
CA LYS A 93 -12.21 3.69 0.07
C LYS A 93 -10.82 3.12 0.25
N VAL A 94 -9.98 3.76 1.09
CA VAL A 94 -8.63 3.28 1.40
C VAL A 94 -8.68 1.90 2.06
N CYS A 95 -9.48 1.77 3.13
CA CYS A 95 -9.67 0.51 3.86
C CYS A 95 -10.04 -0.63 2.91
N GLU A 96 -11.08 -0.41 2.10
CA GLU A 96 -11.64 -1.42 1.23
C GLU A 96 -10.63 -1.89 0.17
N VAL A 97 -9.92 -0.95 -0.46
CA VAL A 97 -8.91 -1.30 -1.48
C VAL A 97 -7.72 -2.02 -0.85
N LEU A 98 -7.27 -1.61 0.33
CA LEU A 98 -6.17 -2.28 1.03
C LEU A 98 -6.57 -3.71 1.42
N ASP A 99 -7.78 -3.90 1.95
CA ASP A 99 -8.32 -5.22 2.30
C ASP A 99 -8.41 -6.13 1.07
N GLU A 100 -8.90 -5.61 -0.05
CA GLU A 100 -8.97 -6.35 -1.32
C GLU A 100 -7.60 -6.78 -1.83
N TRP A 101 -6.60 -5.91 -1.76
CA TRP A 101 -5.23 -6.25 -2.18
C TRP A 101 -4.53 -7.22 -1.24
N CYS A 102 -4.84 -7.17 0.05
CA CYS A 102 -4.20 -7.98 1.10
C CYS A 102 -4.53 -9.47 0.96
N ASN A 103 -5.72 -9.80 0.47
CA ASN A 103 -6.18 -11.18 0.40
C ASN A 103 -6.82 -11.53 -0.96
N PRO A 104 -6.04 -11.55 -2.06
CA PRO A 104 -6.56 -11.67 -3.41
C PRO A 104 -7.11 -13.07 -3.76
N THR A 105 -6.86 -14.06 -2.90
CA THR A 105 -7.45 -15.41 -3.02
C THR A 105 -8.87 -15.49 -2.46
N ILE A 106 -9.23 -14.58 -1.56
CA ILE A 106 -10.57 -14.50 -0.95
C ILE A 106 -11.39 -13.39 -1.61
N ASN A 107 -10.75 -12.25 -1.87
CA ASN A 107 -11.37 -11.07 -2.46
C ASN A 107 -11.34 -11.16 -3.99
N TYR A 108 -10.59 -10.28 -4.65
CA TYR A 108 -10.47 -10.29 -6.10
C TYR A 108 -9.03 -10.60 -6.54
N PRO A 109 -8.82 -11.38 -7.61
CA PRO A 109 -7.50 -11.67 -8.12
C PRO A 109 -6.74 -10.38 -8.50
N LEU A 110 -5.44 -10.33 -8.19
CA LEU A 110 -4.58 -9.22 -8.63
C LEU A 110 -4.30 -9.34 -10.13
N THR A 111 -5.11 -8.66 -10.93
CA THR A 111 -5.01 -8.60 -12.39
C THR A 111 -5.01 -7.15 -12.85
N LEU A 112 -4.41 -6.85 -14.00
CA LEU A 112 -4.44 -5.49 -14.56
C LEU A 112 -5.87 -4.95 -14.76
N PRO A 113 -6.85 -5.74 -15.25
CA PRO A 113 -8.25 -5.30 -15.29
C PRO A 113 -8.79 -4.88 -13.93
N ASN A 114 -8.53 -5.66 -12.87
CA ASN A 114 -8.98 -5.30 -11.53
C ASN A 114 -8.25 -4.07 -10.97
N VAL A 115 -6.99 -3.83 -11.35
CA VAL A 115 -6.27 -2.57 -11.02
C VAL A 115 -6.92 -1.34 -11.63
N VAL A 116 -7.44 -1.44 -12.86
CA VAL A 116 -8.23 -0.36 -13.46
C VAL A 116 -9.48 -0.07 -12.63
N GLN A 117 -10.13 -1.12 -12.11
CA GLN A 117 -11.36 -0.99 -11.33
C GLN A 117 -11.12 -0.43 -9.93
N TRP A 118 -10.06 -0.85 -9.23
CA TRP A 118 -9.62 -0.22 -7.98
C TRP A 118 -9.27 1.26 -8.19
N LYS A 119 -8.57 1.58 -9.27
CA LYS A 119 -8.26 2.97 -9.64
C LYS A 119 -9.55 3.79 -9.85
N ASN A 120 -10.52 3.26 -10.58
CA ASN A 120 -11.81 3.93 -10.80
C ASN A 120 -12.53 4.18 -9.48
N TYR A 121 -12.61 3.17 -8.60
CA TYR A 121 -13.24 3.29 -7.29
C TYR A 121 -12.61 4.37 -6.41
N LEU A 122 -11.29 4.46 -6.39
CA LEU A 122 -10.58 5.49 -5.63
C LEU A 122 -10.93 6.90 -6.12
N ILE A 123 -11.23 7.08 -7.41
CA ILE A 123 -11.62 8.37 -8.01
C ILE A 123 -13.11 8.66 -7.79
N THR A 124 -13.99 7.72 -8.13
CA THR A 124 -15.43 7.97 -8.26
C THR A 124 -16.26 7.42 -7.12
N GLY A 125 -15.75 6.41 -6.40
CA GLY A 125 -16.53 5.58 -5.48
C GLY A 125 -17.32 4.46 -6.17
N GLU A 126 -17.11 4.21 -7.46
CA GLU A 126 -17.81 3.20 -8.25
C GLU A 126 -16.82 2.25 -8.95
N ARG A 127 -17.12 0.94 -8.98
CA ARG A 127 -16.33 -0.07 -9.71
C ARG A 127 -17.15 -1.30 -10.11
N GLU A 128 -16.66 -1.99 -11.13
CA GLU A 128 -17.15 -3.30 -11.55
C GLU A 128 -16.00 -4.32 -11.50
N MET A 129 -15.95 -5.13 -10.44
CA MET A 129 -14.86 -6.07 -10.21
C MET A 129 -15.06 -7.39 -10.95
N ASN A 130 -13.97 -7.98 -11.47
CA ASN A 130 -14.00 -9.29 -12.13
C ASN A 130 -13.46 -10.38 -11.19
N LEU A 131 -14.21 -11.47 -11.07
CA LEU A 131 -13.85 -12.68 -10.32
C LEU A 131 -13.01 -13.65 -11.16
#